data_AF-A0A7M7M9J7-F1
#
_entry.id   AF-A0A7M7M9J7-F1
#
_cell.length_a   1.000
_cell.length_b   1.000
_cell.length_c   1.000
_cell.angle_alpha   90.00
_cell.angle_beta   90.00
_cell.angle_gamma   90.00
#
_symmetry.space_group_name_H-M   'P 1'
#
loop_
_entity.id
_entity.type
_entity.pdbx_description
1 polymer ?
#
loop_
_entity_poly.entity_id
_entity_poly.type
_entity_poly.pdbx_seq_one_letter_code
_entity_poly.pdbx_strand_id
1 'polypeptide(L)'
;MESTGSGKRRGDRIVLDEAQRERRRRKALDALEQDNYHEDPHANLVMNKKAPKFEETLLGPAERKERPGKRKGVRDFKQVRYKKSLDALLEEDHALGTEPPNYMTAQAAPSKFPARQFCSVCGFEGPYRCVTCGSRYCSVKCLNTHQDVRCLKWMS
;
A
#
# COMPACT_ATOMS: atom_id res chain seq x y z
N MET A 1 -11.04 -30.20 -37.60
CA MET A 1 -10.61 -30.77 -36.32
C MET A 1 -10.66 -29.65 -35.29
N GLU A 2 -11.56 -29.81 -34.33
CA GLU A 2 -12.07 -28.77 -33.43
C GLU A 2 -11.03 -28.13 -32.50
N SER A 3 -11.22 -26.83 -32.29
CA SER A 3 -10.59 -26.02 -31.27
C SER A 3 -11.10 -26.42 -29.88
N THR A 4 -10.25 -27.05 -29.08
CA THR A 4 -10.54 -27.37 -27.68
C THR A 4 -10.36 -26.14 -26.79
N GLY A 5 -11.32 -25.22 -26.87
CA GLY A 5 -11.50 -24.18 -25.85
C GLY A 5 -11.95 -24.84 -24.54
N SER A 6 -11.06 -24.91 -23.55
CA SER A 6 -11.36 -25.39 -22.20
C SER A 6 -12.37 -24.43 -21.52
N GLY A 7 -13.66 -24.69 -21.76
CA GLY A 7 -14.78 -23.99 -21.14
C GLY A 7 -14.90 -24.39 -19.68
N LYS A 8 -14.27 -23.62 -18.79
CA LYS A 8 -14.43 -23.79 -17.33
C LYS A 8 -15.91 -23.63 -16.98
N ARG A 9 -16.54 -24.73 -16.54
CA ARG A 9 -17.99 -24.83 -16.29
C ARG A 9 -18.45 -23.71 -15.34
N ARG A 10 -19.54 -23.04 -15.70
CA ARG A 10 -20.16 -21.91 -14.96
C ARG A 10 -20.71 -22.28 -13.56
N GLY A 11 -20.55 -23.52 -13.11
CA GLY A 11 -21.16 -24.07 -11.89
C GLY A 11 -20.30 -24.05 -10.62
N ASP A 12 -18.98 -23.85 -10.69
CA ASP A 12 -18.09 -23.92 -9.50
C ASP A 12 -17.80 -22.56 -8.83
N ARG A 13 -18.52 -21.50 -9.22
CA ARG A 13 -18.30 -20.17 -8.64
C ARG A 13 -19.07 -20.06 -7.33
N ILE A 14 -18.36 -20.28 -6.21
CA ILE A 14 -18.89 -20.08 -4.87
C ILE A 14 -19.36 -18.63 -4.75
N VAL A 15 -20.67 -18.44 -4.55
CA VAL A 15 -21.26 -17.15 -4.24
C VAL A 15 -21.02 -16.89 -2.76
N LEU A 16 -20.19 -15.89 -2.46
CA LEU A 16 -19.94 -15.48 -1.07
C LEU A 16 -21.05 -14.56 -0.59
N ASP A 17 -21.46 -14.72 0.67
CA ASP A 17 -22.37 -13.78 1.33
C ASP A 17 -21.68 -12.43 1.59
N GLU A 18 -22.46 -11.37 1.80
CA GLU A 18 -21.95 -10.01 2.02
C GLU A 18 -21.01 -9.95 3.22
N ALA A 19 -21.34 -10.65 4.32
CA ALA A 19 -20.47 -10.71 5.49
C ALA A 19 -19.12 -11.38 5.20
N GLN A 20 -19.09 -12.40 4.34
CA GLN A 20 -17.84 -13.03 3.90
C GLN A 20 -17.01 -12.10 3.01
N ARG A 21 -17.67 -11.33 2.13
CA ARG A 21 -16.99 -10.33 1.28
C ARG A 21 -16.38 -9.22 2.12
N GLU A 22 -17.08 -8.74 3.15
CA GLU A 22 -16.56 -7.72 4.07
C GLU A 22 -15.32 -8.22 4.81
N ARG A 23 -15.38 -9.44 5.35
CA ARG A 23 -14.22 -10.06 6.03
C ARG A 23 -13.00 -10.15 5.11
N ARG A 24 -13.19 -10.56 3.85
CA ARG A 24 -12.10 -10.58 2.86
C ARG A 24 -11.56 -9.19 2.57
N ARG A 25 -12.44 -8.20 2.38
CA ARG A 25 -12.03 -6.81 2.12
C ARG A 25 -11.19 -6.26 3.26
N ARG A 26 -11.63 -6.46 4.50
CA ARG A 26 -10.89 -6.04 5.70
C ARG A 26 -9.53 -6.72 5.79
N LYS A 27 -9.45 -8.03 5.58
CA LYS A 27 -8.17 -8.74 5.52
C LYS A 27 -7.23 -8.20 4.44
N ALA A 28 -7.76 -7.75 3.31
CA ALA A 28 -6.98 -7.08 2.27
C ALA A 28 -6.36 -5.77 2.78
N LEU A 29 -7.16 -4.95 3.47
CA LEU A 29 -6.69 -3.69 4.04
C LEU A 29 -5.63 -3.94 5.11
N ASP A 30 -5.87 -4.89 6.02
CA ASP A 30 -4.92 -5.27 7.07
C ASP A 30 -3.57 -5.75 6.46
N ALA A 31 -3.60 -6.49 5.36
CA ALA A 31 -2.39 -6.92 4.66
C ALA A 31 -1.62 -5.75 4.02
N LEU A 32 -2.33 -4.80 3.41
CA LEU A 32 -1.72 -3.58 2.85
C LEU A 32 -1.13 -2.69 3.94
N GLU A 33 -1.74 -2.66 5.13
CA GLU A 33 -1.22 -1.94 6.29
C GLU A 33 0.07 -2.58 6.82
N GLN A 34 0.16 -3.91 6.85
CA GLN A 34 1.37 -4.64 7.23
C GLN A 34 2.53 -4.43 6.26
N ASP A 35 2.27 -4.40 4.96
CA ASP A 35 3.30 -4.17 3.93
C ASP A 35 3.89 -2.76 3.95
N ASN A 36 3.18 -1.77 4.52
CA ASN A 36 3.71 -0.41 4.64
C ASN A 36 4.85 -0.29 5.66
N TYR A 37 4.91 -1.18 6.66
CA TYR A 37 5.94 -1.16 7.69
C TYR A 37 6.98 -2.26 7.47
N HIS A 38 8.15 -1.85 6.96
CA HIS A 38 9.33 -2.70 6.90
C HIS A 38 10.44 -2.07 7.73
N GLU A 39 10.98 -2.85 8.67
CA GLU A 39 12.21 -2.50 9.37
C GLU A 39 13.31 -2.29 8.33
N ASP A 40 14.10 -1.22 8.46
CA ASP A 40 15.14 -0.91 7.48
C ASP A 40 16.08 -2.13 7.36
N PRO A 41 16.17 -2.80 6.19
CA PRO A 41 17.03 -3.96 6.01
C PRO A 41 18.52 -3.62 6.24
N HIS A 42 18.87 -2.33 6.28
CA HIS A 42 20.20 -1.83 6.61
C HIS A 42 20.36 -1.34 8.05
N ALA A 43 19.35 -1.49 8.92
CA ALA A 43 19.40 -1.04 10.33
C ALA A 43 20.56 -1.66 11.12
N ASN A 44 20.95 -2.89 10.76
CA ASN A 44 22.08 -3.63 11.36
C ASN A 44 23.30 -3.71 10.44
N LEU A 45 23.38 -2.89 9.38
CA LEU A 45 24.51 -2.92 8.46
C LEU A 45 25.76 -2.38 9.17
N VAL A 46 26.60 -3.29 9.64
CA VAL A 46 27.92 -2.96 10.17
C VAL A 46 28.77 -2.50 8.99
N MET A 47 28.96 -1.19 8.85
CA MET A 47 29.82 -0.58 7.85
C MET A 47 31.22 -1.18 7.97
N ASN A 48 31.57 -2.07 7.03
CA ASN A 48 32.85 -2.75 7.04
C ASN A 48 33.94 -1.71 6.73
N LYS A 49 34.83 -1.44 7.69
CA LYS A 49 35.85 -0.38 7.59
C LYS A 49 36.85 -0.59 6.45
N LYS A 50 36.82 -1.76 5.81
CA LYS A 50 37.63 -2.14 4.63
C LYS A 50 36.88 -1.98 3.30
N ALA A 51 35.66 -1.45 3.30
CA ALA A 51 34.93 -1.20 2.07
C ALA A 51 35.69 -0.18 1.18
N PRO A 52 35.93 -0.50 -0.10
CA PRO A 52 36.65 0.40 -1.00
C PRO A 52 35.85 1.69 -1.18
N LYS A 53 36.48 2.84 -0.90
CA LYS A 53 35.89 4.16 -1.12
C LYS A 53 36.06 4.51 -2.59
N PHE A 54 35.01 4.33 -3.38
CA PHE A 54 34.98 4.74 -4.78
C PHE A 54 34.59 6.21 -4.87
N GLU A 55 35.49 7.10 -4.44
CA GLU A 55 35.31 8.56 -4.54
C GLU A 55 36.48 9.14 -5.35
N GLU A 56 36.71 8.62 -6.57
CA GLU A 56 37.77 9.14 -7.44
C GLU A 56 37.53 8.81 -8.92
N THR A 57 36.47 9.33 -9.56
CA THR A 57 36.46 9.44 -11.04
C THR A 57 35.55 10.51 -11.64
N LEU A 58 34.97 11.45 -10.86
CA LEU A 58 34.03 12.44 -11.45
C LEU A 58 34.44 13.91 -11.33
N LEU A 59 35.59 14.24 -10.72
CA LEU A 59 36.08 15.62 -10.72
C LEU A 59 37.58 15.64 -11.03
N GLY A 60 37.92 16.23 -12.18
CA GLY A 60 39.29 16.46 -12.63
C GLY A 60 40.08 17.40 -11.70
N PRO A 61 41.38 17.58 -11.97
CA PRO A 61 42.32 18.18 -11.04
C PRO A 61 42.12 19.70 -10.95
N ALA A 62 41.28 20.13 -10.01
CA ALA A 62 41.20 21.53 -9.60
C ALA A 62 41.12 21.64 -8.07
N GLU A 63 42.25 22.04 -7.51
CA GLU A 63 42.41 22.78 -6.26
C GLU A 63 41.94 22.13 -4.95
N ARG A 64 42.93 21.53 -4.27
CA ARG A 64 42.98 21.46 -2.81
C ARG A 64 42.86 22.88 -2.22
N LYS A 65 41.73 23.18 -1.58
CA LYS A 65 41.67 24.12 -0.46
C LYS A 65 41.11 23.41 0.75
N GLU A 66 41.99 23.18 1.72
CA GLU A 66 41.62 22.67 3.04
C GLU A 66 40.69 23.67 3.72
N ARG A 67 39.42 23.29 3.88
CA ARG A 67 38.48 23.97 4.77
C ARG A 67 38.37 23.14 6.05
N PRO A 68 38.93 23.60 7.19
CA PRO A 68 38.66 23.01 8.47
C PRO A 68 37.28 23.48 8.95
N GLY A 69 36.43 22.55 9.37
CA GLY A 69 35.20 22.90 10.08
C GLY A 69 33.98 22.16 9.59
N LYS A 70 33.56 21.18 10.41
CA LYS A 70 32.23 20.58 10.41
C LYS A 70 31.78 20.09 9.03
N ARG A 71 32.23 18.88 8.67
CA ARG A 71 31.25 17.87 8.26
C ARG A 71 30.28 17.73 9.44
N LYS A 72 29.27 18.62 9.51
CA LYS A 72 28.02 18.31 10.21
C LYS A 72 27.67 16.94 9.67
N GLY A 73 27.85 15.90 10.49
CA GLY A 73 27.39 14.57 10.13
C GLY A 73 25.99 14.75 9.56
N VAL A 74 25.52 13.98 8.59
CA VAL A 74 25.17 12.57 8.82
C VAL A 74 24.49 12.34 10.19
N ARG A 75 23.96 13.41 10.80
CA ARG A 75 23.03 13.45 11.91
C ARG A 75 21.65 13.82 11.35
N ASP A 76 21.59 14.43 10.17
CA ASP A 76 20.34 14.62 9.43
C ASP A 76 19.86 13.32 8.75
N PHE A 77 20.74 12.31 8.61
CA PHE A 77 20.31 10.92 8.35
C PHE A 77 19.57 10.29 9.55
N LYS A 78 19.48 10.92 10.73
CA LYS A 78 18.52 10.51 11.77
C LYS A 78 17.06 10.71 11.32
N GLN A 79 16.83 11.44 10.23
CA GLN A 79 15.52 11.61 9.59
C GLN A 79 15.22 10.47 8.59
N VAL A 80 16.15 9.54 8.37
CA VAL A 80 15.87 8.28 7.68
C VAL A 80 15.15 7.37 8.66
N ARG A 81 13.83 7.29 8.44
CA ARG A 81 12.89 6.23 8.85
C ARG A 81 12.36 6.35 10.27
N TYR A 82 11.14 6.89 10.35
CA TYR A 82 10.17 6.63 11.40
C TYR A 82 10.26 5.16 11.87
N LYS A 83 10.89 4.93 13.03
CA LYS A 83 11.03 3.60 13.65
C LYS A 83 9.75 3.11 14.35
N LYS A 84 8.69 3.91 14.28
CA LYS A 84 7.42 3.68 14.95
C LYS A 84 6.36 3.56 13.86
N SER A 85 5.56 2.50 13.94
CA SER A 85 4.35 2.38 13.12
C SER A 85 3.43 3.57 13.40
N LEU A 86 2.48 3.82 12.50
CA LEU A 86 1.44 4.81 12.74
C LEU A 86 0.75 4.55 14.09
N ASP A 87 0.43 3.29 14.39
CA ASP A 87 -0.20 2.88 15.67
C ASP A 87 0.61 3.33 16.89
N ALA A 88 1.93 3.11 16.88
CA ALA A 88 2.80 3.54 17.98
C ALA A 88 2.86 5.07 18.12
N LEU A 89 2.78 5.81 17.01
CA LEU A 89 2.68 7.27 17.06
C LEU A 89 1.35 7.75 17.64
N LEU A 90 0.26 7.05 17.34
CA LEU A 90 -1.08 7.38 17.86
C LEU A 90 -1.21 7.07 19.35
N GLU A 91 -0.63 5.96 19.82
CA GLU A 91 -0.57 5.63 21.25
C GLU A 91 0.20 6.69 22.06
N GLU A 92 1.31 7.19 21.50
CA GLU A 92 2.12 8.25 22.13
C GLU A 92 1.39 9.59 22.17
N ASP A 93 0.74 9.99 21.07
CA ASP A 93 -0.06 11.22 21.01
C ASP A 93 -1.21 11.19 22.05
N HIS A 94 -1.88 10.04 22.16
CA HIS A 94 -2.91 9.82 23.17
C HIS A 94 -2.34 9.88 24.60
N ALA A 95 -1.17 9.30 24.85
CA ALA A 95 -0.51 9.34 26.16
C ALA A 95 -0.02 10.74 26.55
N LEU A 96 0.36 11.57 25.57
CA LEU A 96 0.78 12.96 25.78
C LEU A 96 -0.40 13.91 26.05
N GLY A 97 -1.63 13.48 25.76
CA GLY A 97 -2.84 14.30 25.99
C GLY A 97 -2.84 15.59 25.16
N THR A 98 -2.40 15.51 23.90
CA THR A 98 -2.33 16.69 23.01
C THR A 98 -3.71 17.32 22.82
N GLU A 99 -3.79 18.65 22.99
CA GLU A 99 -5.03 19.38 22.78
C GLU A 99 -5.43 19.38 21.28
N PRO A 100 -6.73 19.34 20.95
CA PRO A 100 -7.19 19.31 19.56
C PRO A 100 -6.73 20.56 18.76
N PRO A 101 -6.48 20.44 17.44
CA PRO A 101 -6.74 19.28 16.59
C PRO A 101 -5.57 18.28 16.57
N ASN A 102 -5.89 17.01 16.82
CA ASN A 102 -5.00 15.86 16.72
C ASN A 102 -5.52 14.85 15.68
N TYR A 103 -4.78 13.76 15.44
CA TYR A 103 -5.14 12.78 14.40
C TYR A 103 -6.53 12.17 14.60
N MET A 104 -6.90 11.88 15.85
CA MET A 104 -8.20 11.27 16.18
C MET A 104 -9.37 12.24 16.06
N THR A 105 -9.17 13.51 16.43
CA THR A 105 -10.21 14.55 16.35
C THR A 105 -10.40 15.09 14.93
N ALA A 106 -9.42 14.91 14.05
CA ALA A 106 -9.51 15.26 12.64
C ALA A 106 -10.39 14.28 11.81
N GLN A 107 -10.88 13.19 12.40
CA GLN A 107 -11.68 12.20 11.68
C GLN A 107 -13.00 12.80 11.16
N ALA A 108 -13.24 12.65 9.86
CA ALA A 108 -14.50 13.07 9.26
C ALA A 108 -15.66 12.20 9.77
N ALA A 109 -16.80 12.84 10.04
CA ALA A 109 -18.05 12.15 10.35
C ALA A 109 -18.50 11.24 9.19
N PRO A 110 -19.28 10.17 9.47
CA PRO A 110 -19.79 9.29 8.41
C PRO A 110 -20.63 10.06 7.39
N SER A 111 -20.63 9.56 6.15
CA SER A 111 -21.40 10.16 5.06
C SER A 111 -22.90 10.20 5.38
N LYS A 112 -23.52 11.36 5.16
CA LYS A 112 -24.97 11.55 5.23
C LYS A 112 -25.71 11.01 3.98
N PHE A 113 -24.97 10.73 2.91
CA PHE A 113 -25.51 10.33 1.62
C PHE A 113 -25.25 8.84 1.33
N PRO A 114 -26.14 8.17 0.57
CA PRO A 114 -25.95 6.78 0.19
C PRO A 114 -24.71 6.59 -0.69
N ALA A 115 -24.04 5.46 -0.53
CA ALA A 115 -22.86 5.11 -1.30
C ALA A 115 -23.19 4.94 -2.79
N ARG A 116 -22.52 5.72 -3.64
CA ARG A 116 -22.63 5.60 -5.11
C ARG A 116 -21.95 4.31 -5.58
N GLN A 117 -22.49 3.72 -6.66
CA GLN A 117 -22.05 2.42 -7.15
C GLN A 117 -21.40 2.59 -8.52
N PHE A 118 -20.07 2.57 -8.53
CA PHE A 118 -19.28 2.76 -9.75
C PHE A 118 -18.59 1.46 -10.18
N CYS A 119 -18.46 1.28 -11.48
CA CYS A 119 -17.70 0.22 -12.11
C CYS A 119 -16.22 0.33 -11.71
N SER A 120 -15.65 -0.74 -11.16
CA SER A 120 -14.24 -0.76 -10.73
C SER A 120 -13.24 -0.77 -11.89
N VAL A 121 -13.70 -0.83 -13.14
CA VAL A 121 -12.84 -0.89 -14.33
C VAL A 121 -12.79 0.45 -15.05
N CYS A 122 -13.93 1.12 -15.21
CA CYS A 122 -14.03 2.35 -16.01
C CYS A 122 -14.67 3.54 -15.27
N GLY A 123 -15.13 3.38 -14.03
CA GLY A 123 -15.65 4.47 -13.21
C GLY A 123 -17.10 4.91 -13.52
N PHE A 124 -17.73 4.45 -14.60
CA PHE A 124 -19.15 4.70 -14.87
C PHE A 124 -20.08 3.95 -13.91
N GLU A 125 -21.39 4.22 -13.94
CA GLU A 125 -22.37 3.54 -13.10
C GLU A 125 -22.27 2.00 -13.23
N GLY A 126 -22.18 1.32 -12.09
CA GLY A 126 -21.98 -0.12 -12.01
C GLY A 126 -23.20 -0.85 -11.45
N PRO A 127 -24.25 -1.09 -12.26
CA PRO A 127 -25.46 -1.77 -11.78
C PRO A 127 -25.21 -3.22 -11.38
N TYR A 128 -24.24 -3.90 -11.99
CA TYR A 128 -23.97 -5.32 -11.77
C TYR A 128 -22.86 -5.56 -10.74
N ARG A 129 -22.89 -6.72 -10.08
CA ARG A 129 -21.92 -7.18 -9.07
C ARG A 129 -21.28 -8.49 -9.49
N CYS A 130 -19.97 -8.62 -9.30
CA CYS A 130 -19.26 -9.87 -9.49
C CYS A 130 -19.64 -10.87 -8.38
N VAL A 131 -19.98 -12.11 -8.74
CA VAL A 131 -20.44 -13.12 -7.79
C VAL A 131 -19.36 -13.62 -6.83
N THR A 132 -18.08 -13.53 -7.22
CA THR A 132 -16.95 -14.03 -6.44
C THR A 132 -16.43 -13.01 -5.43
N CYS A 133 -16.29 -11.73 -5.81
CA CYS A 133 -15.70 -10.69 -4.96
C CYS A 133 -16.61 -9.49 -4.69
N GLY A 134 -17.80 -9.42 -5.31
CA GLY A 134 -18.78 -8.34 -5.08
C GLY A 134 -18.47 -7.01 -5.76
N SER A 135 -17.35 -6.87 -6.46
CA SER A 135 -17.00 -5.62 -7.15
C SER A 135 -18.00 -5.29 -8.27
N ARG A 136 -18.24 -4.01 -8.47
CA ARG A 136 -19.23 -3.52 -9.44
C ARG A 136 -18.66 -3.42 -10.85
N TYR A 137 -19.49 -3.68 -11.84
CA TYR A 137 -19.16 -3.49 -13.26
C TYR A 137 -20.35 -2.97 -14.07
N CYS A 138 -20.08 -2.27 -15.18
CA CYS A 138 -21.11 -1.69 -16.05
C CYS A 138 -21.51 -2.59 -17.24
N SER A 139 -20.58 -3.44 -17.72
CA SER A 139 -20.79 -4.25 -18.93
C SER A 139 -20.00 -5.55 -18.88
N VAL A 140 -20.34 -6.50 -19.77
CA VAL A 140 -19.63 -7.78 -19.90
C VAL A 140 -18.15 -7.58 -20.23
N LYS A 141 -17.80 -6.55 -21.02
CA LYS A 141 -16.40 -6.20 -21.30
C LYS A 141 -15.64 -5.90 -20.01
N CYS A 142 -16.22 -5.05 -19.15
CA CYS A 142 -15.65 -4.75 -17.84
C CYS A 142 -15.63 -5.97 -16.91
N LEU A 143 -16.62 -6.86 -16.99
CA LEU A 143 -16.62 -8.12 -16.23
C LEU A 143 -15.44 -9.02 -16.62
N ASN A 144 -15.13 -9.15 -17.91
CA ASN A 144 -14.01 -9.95 -18.38
C ASN A 144 -12.68 -9.36 -17.90
N THR A 145 -12.46 -8.06 -18.14
CA THR A 145 -11.26 -7.36 -17.62
C THR A 145 -11.15 -7.47 -16.10
N HIS A 146 -12.27 -7.38 -15.39
CA HIS A 146 -12.30 -7.58 -13.95
C HIS A 146 -11.86 -9.02 -13.58
N GLN A 147 -12.42 -10.05 -14.22
CA GLN A 147 -12.08 -11.45 -13.95
C GLN A 147 -10.60 -11.77 -14.23
N ASP A 148 -10.00 -11.11 -15.21
CA ASP A 148 -8.62 -11.35 -15.63
C ASP A 148 -7.61 -10.75 -14.66
N VAL A 149 -7.76 -9.47 -14.29
CA VAL A 149 -6.69 -8.74 -13.55
C VAL A 149 -7.11 -8.12 -12.23
N ARG A 150 -8.41 -8.05 -11.91
CA ARG A 150 -8.90 -7.37 -10.69
C ARG A 150 -9.71 -8.25 -9.74
N CYS A 151 -10.03 -9.47 -10.14
CA CYS A 151 -10.87 -10.34 -9.34
C CYS A 151 -10.06 -10.92 -8.19
N LEU A 152 -10.46 -10.54 -6.99
CA LEU A 152 -9.92 -10.97 -5.70
C LEU A 152 -10.21 -12.46 -5.39
N LYS A 153 -10.28 -13.33 -6.40
CA LYS A 153 -10.51 -14.77 -6.24
C LYS A 153 -9.42 -15.47 -5.42
N TRP A 154 -8.19 -14.93 -5.42
CA TRP A 154 -7.01 -15.56 -4.81
C TRP A 154 -6.51 -14.90 -3.53
N MET A 155 -7.04 -13.74 -3.16
CA MET A 155 -6.70 -13.13 -1.88
C MET A 155 -7.50 -13.86 -0.78
N SER A 156 -6.83 -14.85 -0.20
CA SER A 156 -7.34 -15.70 0.89
C SER A 156 -7.11 -15.06 2.24
#